data_AF-A0A392T4U2-F1
#
_entry.id   AF-A0A392T4U2-F1
#
_cell.length_a   1.000
_cell.length_b   1.000
_cell.length_c   1.000
_cell.angle_alpha   90.00
_cell.angle_beta   90.00
_cell.angle_gamma   90.00
#
_symmetry.space_group_name_H-M   'P 1'
#
loop_
_entity.id
_entity.type
_entity.pdbx_description
1 polymer ?
#
loop_
_entity_poly.entity_id
_entity_poly.type
_entity_poly.pdbx_seq_one_letter_code
_entity_poly.pdbx_strand_id
1 'polypeptide(L)'
;CAKTVVFPRPEEELQLMSGKEMAGALKEHAEVFAMFASMKLESGGKMEELSVVCEFPDVFPGDVIDVPPEREMEFTIDLMPGTSPISMAPYRM
;
A
#
# COMPACT_ATOMS: atom_id res chain seq x y z
N CYS A 1 13.42 3.30 -47.09
CA CYS A 1 14.10 4.07 -46.04
C CYS A 1 13.87 3.41 -44.68
N ALA A 2 14.86 2.71 -44.13
CA ALA A 2 14.77 2.09 -42.80
C ALA A 2 15.53 2.96 -41.80
N LYS A 3 14.90 3.30 -40.66
CA LYS A 3 15.54 4.02 -39.57
C LYS A 3 15.88 3.01 -38.48
N THR A 4 17.16 2.71 -38.32
CA THR A 4 17.66 1.87 -37.22
C THR A 4 17.95 2.76 -36.02
N VAL A 5 17.36 2.43 -34.88
CA VAL A 5 17.68 3.07 -33.59
C VAL A 5 18.77 2.25 -32.93
N VAL A 6 19.94 2.85 -32.78
CA VAL A 6 21.08 2.24 -32.07
C VAL A 6 21.02 2.74 -30.64
N PHE A 7 20.82 1.82 -29.69
CA PHE A 7 20.90 2.13 -28.27
C PHE A 7 22.37 2.12 -27.84
N PRO A 8 22.86 3.20 -27.19
CA PRO A 8 24.22 3.24 -26.65
C PRO A 8 24.42 2.13 -25.62
N ARG A 9 25.60 1.49 -25.64
CA ARG A 9 25.97 0.47 -24.65
C ARG A 9 26.27 1.14 -23.30
N PRO A 10 25.89 0.51 -22.17
CA PRO A 10 25.92 1.10 -20.82
C PRO A 10 27.32 1.19 -20.22
N GLU A 11 28.39 1.09 -21.02
CA GLU A 11 29.77 1.13 -20.53
C GLU A 11 30.25 2.56 -20.21
N GLU A 12 29.44 3.58 -20.51
CA GLU A 12 29.69 4.96 -20.10
C GLU A 12 29.02 5.25 -18.75
N GLU A 13 29.76 4.92 -17.70
CA GLU A 13 29.76 5.51 -16.35
C GLU A 13 28.41 5.91 -15.76
N LEU A 14 27.65 4.93 -15.27
CA LEU A 14 26.93 5.14 -14.02
C LEU A 14 27.84 4.62 -12.92
N GLN A 15 28.34 5.52 -12.06
CA GLN A 15 28.93 5.13 -10.77
C GLN A 15 27.80 4.51 -9.92
N LEU A 16 27.51 3.24 -10.21
CA LEU A 16 26.49 2.44 -9.57
C LEU A 16 26.99 2.19 -8.16
N MET A 17 26.43 2.91 -7.18
CA MET A 17 26.70 2.64 -5.77
C MET A 17 26.47 1.15 -5.52
N SER A 18 27.43 0.49 -4.88
CA SER A 18 27.38 -0.95 -4.68
C SER A 18 26.08 -1.33 -4.00
N GLY A 19 25.35 -2.33 -4.50
CA GLY A 19 24.02 -2.69 -3.98
C GLY A 19 23.99 -2.99 -2.46
N LYS A 20 25.16 -3.26 -1.87
CA LYS A 20 25.34 -3.44 -0.42
C LYS A 20 25.24 -2.12 0.36
N GLU A 21 25.72 -1.02 -0.21
CA GLU A 21 25.67 0.32 0.39
C GLU A 21 24.24 0.88 0.36
N MET A 22 23.49 0.63 -0.73
CA MET A 22 22.07 0.96 -0.84
C MET A 22 21.22 0.24 0.22
N ALA A 23 21.49 -1.04 0.48
CA ALA A 23 20.75 -1.83 1.46
C ALA A 23 21.03 -1.41 2.91
N GLY A 24 22.26 -1.01 3.22
CA GLY A 24 22.64 -0.50 4.55
C GLY A 24 21.88 0.80 4.89
N ALA A 25 21.85 1.74 3.95
CA ALA A 25 21.13 3.02 4.12
C ALA A 25 19.61 2.84 4.28
N LEU A 26 19.01 1.92 3.52
CA LEU A 26 17.58 1.59 3.63
C LEU A 26 17.24 0.94 4.98
N LYS A 27 18.14 0.09 5.52
CA LYS A 27 17.96 -0.56 6.82
C LYS A 27 18.03 0.46 7.97
N GLU A 28 19.02 1.34 7.95
CA GLU A 28 19.17 2.39 8.97
C GLU A 28 17.99 3.36 8.96
N HIS A 29 17.52 3.73 7.76
CA HIS A 29 16.34 4.58 7.60
C HIS A 29 15.05 3.89 8.08
N ALA A 30 14.91 2.58 7.85
CA ALA A 30 13.76 1.81 8.33
C ALA A 30 13.73 1.70 9.88
N GLU A 31 14.89 1.54 10.50
CA GLU A 31 15.02 1.49 11.97
C GLU A 31 14.67 2.84 12.62
N VAL A 32 15.15 3.95 12.06
CA VAL A 32 14.81 5.31 12.54
C VAL A 32 13.32 5.60 12.36
N PHE A 33 12.73 5.18 11.23
CA PHE A 33 11.30 5.33 10.98
C PHE A 33 10.45 4.51 11.96
N ALA A 34 10.83 3.26 12.26
CA ALA A 34 10.15 2.41 13.22
C ALA A 34 10.20 2.96 14.66
N MET A 35 11.34 3.55 15.05
CA MET A 35 11.49 4.24 16.34
C MET A 35 10.59 5.48 16.41
N PHE A 36 10.58 6.30 15.36
CA PHE A 36 9.72 7.49 15.27
C PHE A 36 8.22 7.14 15.30
N ALA A 37 7.82 6.10 14.57
CA ALA A 37 6.44 5.61 14.56
C ALA A 37 6.01 5.09 15.95
N SER A 38 6.88 4.34 16.64
CA SER A 38 6.62 3.86 18.01
C SER A 38 6.48 5.01 18.99
N MET A 39 7.35 6.02 18.89
CA MET A 39 7.32 7.20 19.76
C MET A 39 6.05 8.04 19.53
N LYS A 40 5.55 8.11 18.28
CA LYS A 40 4.29 8.78 17.95
C LYS A 40 3.07 7.98 18.40
N LEU A 41 3.13 6.65 18.35
CA LEU A 41 2.08 5.73 18.80
C LEU A 41 1.91 5.74 20.34
N GLU A 42 3.01 5.75 21.09
CA GLU A 42 2.99 5.72 22.56
C GLU A 42 2.47 7.04 23.18
N SER A 43 2.59 8.15 22.45
CA SER A 43 2.11 9.47 22.89
C SER A 43 0.58 9.61 22.92
N GLY A 44 -0.18 8.56 22.56
CA GLY A 44 -1.63 8.70 22.39
C GLY A 44 -1.97 9.72 21.31
N GLY A 45 -1.08 9.88 20.32
CA GLY A 45 -1.27 10.74 19.17
C GLY A 45 -2.49 10.25 18.42
N LYS A 46 -3.62 10.94 18.65
CA LYS A 46 -4.83 10.85 17.86
C LYS A 46 -4.44 10.79 16.38
N MET A 47 -5.03 9.85 15.64
CA MET A 47 -4.74 9.63 14.22
C MET A 47 -4.89 10.93 13.40
N GLU A 48 -5.70 11.87 13.90
CA GLU A 48 -5.83 13.27 13.48
C GLU A 48 -4.55 14.14 13.59
N GLU A 49 -3.41 13.63 14.04
CA GLU A 49 -2.11 14.35 14.05
C GLU A 49 -1.19 13.93 12.88
N LEU A 50 -1.61 12.95 12.10
CA LEU A 50 -0.92 12.59 10.86
C LEU A 50 -1.35 13.58 9.78
N SER A 51 -0.40 14.32 9.17
CA SER A 51 -0.68 15.29 8.08
C SER A 51 -1.57 14.67 7.00
N VAL A 52 -1.27 13.44 6.61
CA VAL A 52 -2.04 12.67 5.63
C VAL A 52 -3.50 12.45 6.06
N VAL A 53 -3.76 12.19 7.34
CA VAL A 53 -5.14 11.99 7.82
C VAL A 53 -5.91 13.32 7.83
N CYS A 54 -5.25 14.41 8.24
CA CYS A 54 -5.84 15.76 8.21
C CYS A 54 -6.17 16.25 6.81
N GLU A 55 -5.38 15.86 5.81
CA GLU A 55 -5.57 16.21 4.40
C GLU A 55 -6.77 15.47 3.78
N PHE A 56 -7.17 14.31 4.33
CA PHE A 56 -8.23 13.47 3.80
C PHE A 56 -9.27 13.07 4.87
N PRO A 57 -10.00 14.03 5.48
CA PRO A 57 -10.95 13.74 6.55
C PRO A 57 -12.12 12.85 6.10
N ASP A 58 -12.52 12.93 4.83
CA ASP A 58 -13.62 12.14 4.27
C ASP A 58 -13.24 10.66 4.05
N VAL A 59 -11.94 10.36 3.91
CA VAL A 59 -11.42 8.99 3.70
C VAL A 59 -11.18 8.28 5.02
N PHE A 60 -10.88 9.04 6.08
CA PHE A 60 -10.63 8.53 7.43
C PHE A 60 -11.62 9.13 8.45
N PRO A 61 -12.93 8.87 8.31
CA PRO A 61 -13.91 9.30 9.30
C PRO A 61 -13.65 8.61 10.65
N GLY A 62 -13.98 9.29 11.75
CA GLY A 62 -13.81 8.75 13.11
C GLY A 62 -14.64 7.49 13.37
N ASP A 63 -15.73 7.31 12.62
CA ASP A 63 -16.61 6.14 12.65
C ASP A 63 -16.60 5.44 11.29
N VAL A 64 -16.59 4.10 11.31
CA VAL A 64 -16.69 3.29 10.08
C VAL A 64 -18.15 3.25 9.64
N ILE A 65 -18.42 3.60 8.38
CA ILE A 65 -19.76 3.43 7.80
C ILE A 65 -19.93 1.95 7.44
N ASP A 66 -20.96 1.29 8.00
CA ASP A 66 -21.24 -0.14 7.80
C ASP A 66 -21.53 -0.51 6.33
N VAL A 67 -21.95 0.47 5.52
CA VAL A 67 -22.29 0.28 4.12
C VAL A 67 -21.17 0.85 3.26
N PRO A 68 -20.59 0.06 2.32
CA PRO A 68 -19.62 0.59 1.40
C PRO A 68 -20.25 1.72 0.56
N PRO A 69 -19.50 2.80 0.25
CA PRO A 69 -19.98 3.86 -0.62
C PRO A 69 -20.47 3.33 -1.96
N GLU A 70 -21.37 4.07 -2.61
CA GLU A 70 -21.82 3.76 -3.96
C GLU A 70 -20.61 3.68 -4.89
N ARG A 71 -20.46 2.53 -5.56
CA ARG A 71 -19.33 2.26 -6.45
C ARG A 71 -19.79 2.48 -7.88
N GLU A 72 -18.97 3.16 -8.67
CA GLU A 72 -19.24 3.41 -10.10
C GLU A 72 -19.27 2.12 -10.94
N MET A 73 -18.79 1.00 -10.39
CA MET A 73 -18.69 -0.29 -11.08
C MET A 73 -19.32 -1.41 -10.25
N GLU A 74 -20.04 -2.29 -10.95
CA GLU A 74 -20.60 -3.51 -10.39
C GLU A 74 -19.49 -4.55 -10.11
N PHE A 75 -19.53 -5.16 -8.94
CA PHE A 75 -18.59 -6.22 -8.57
C PHE A 75 -19.24 -7.57 -8.85
N THR A 76 -18.67 -8.30 -9.82
CA THR A 76 -19.06 -9.68 -10.10
C THR A 76 -18.14 -10.64 -9.35
N ILE A 77 -18.72 -11.73 -8.84
CA ILE A 77 -17.96 -12.84 -8.26
C ILE A 77 -17.95 -13.96 -9.28
N ASP A 78 -16.82 -14.15 -9.94
CA ASP A 78 -16.66 -15.22 -10.91
C ASP A 78 -16.48 -16.55 -10.18
N LEU A 79 -17.37 -17.50 -10.48
CA LEU A 79 -17.31 -18.84 -9.91
C LEU A 79 -16.62 -19.79 -10.89
N MET A 80 -15.86 -20.73 -10.32
CA MET A 80 -15.33 -21.82 -11.11
C MET A 80 -16.49 -22.69 -11.65
N PRO A 81 -16.40 -23.21 -12.89
CA PRO A 81 -17.41 -24.13 -13.40
C PRO A 81 -17.61 -25.31 -12.45
N GLY A 82 -18.86 -25.53 -12.02
CA GLY A 82 -19.22 -26.58 -11.07
C GLY A 82 -19.34 -26.15 -9.61
N THR A 83 -19.10 -24.88 -9.28
CA THR A 83 -19.43 -24.34 -7.95
C THR A 83 -20.95 -24.37 -7.73
N SER A 84 -21.37 -24.93 -6.60
CA SER A 84 -22.78 -24.97 -6.18
C SER A 84 -23.02 -24.07 -4.97
N PRO A 85 -24.25 -23.57 -4.75
CA PRO A 85 -24.58 -22.77 -3.58
C PRO A 85 -24.34 -23.54 -2.27
N ILE A 86 -23.81 -22.84 -1.26
CA ILE A 86 -23.60 -23.40 0.08
C ILE A 86 -24.69 -22.86 1.01
N SER A 87 -25.30 -23.74 1.80
CA SER A 87 -26.29 -23.39 2.82
C SER A 87 -25.91 -24.04 4.15
N MET A 88 -25.73 -23.23 5.18
CA MET A 88 -25.40 -23.68 6.54
C MET A 88 -26.36 -23.02 7.53
N ALA A 89 -26.80 -23.75 8.55
CA ALA A 89 -27.64 -23.18 9.60
C ALA A 89 -26.85 -22.11 10.39
N PRO A 90 -27.48 -20.98 10.79
CA PRO A 90 -26.84 -20.00 11.65
C PRO A 90 -26.38 -20.62 12.98
N TYR A 91 -25.25 -20.14 13.49
CA TYR A 91 -24.82 -20.48 14.83
C TYR A 91 -25.80 -19.93 15.89
N ARG A 92 -26.00 -20.64 17.00
CA ARG A 92 -26.81 -20.13 18.12
C ARG A 92 -25.91 -19.26 19.00
N MET A 93 -26.11 -17.96 18.92
CA MET A 93 -25.48 -16.95 19.78
C MET A 93 -26.10 -16.96 21.17
#